data_AF-A0A4Z1ISJ1-F1
#
_entry.id   AF-A0A4Z1ISJ1-F1
#
_cell.length_a   1.000
_cell.length_b   1.000
_cell.length_c   1.000
_cell.angle_alpha   90.00
_cell.angle_beta   90.00
_cell.angle_gamma   90.00
#
_symmetry.space_group_name_H-M   'P 1'
#
loop_
_entity.id
_entity.type
_entity.pdbx_description
1 polymer ?
#
loop_
_entity_poly.entity_id
_entity_poly.type
_entity_poly.pdbx_seq_one_letter_code
_entity_poly.pdbx_strand_id
1 'polypeptide(L)'
;MECISQSLGPSPAQLTTFSRFSELPTELRLKIWHLCIPGPRDLHIKSKNYQGILGRFSFRGWFIDSASFIVGGDDTSAIPTILHVNSEAREIGLTRYELAFGSYHRAGTAYVDFERDNLNLTHAGSNCIFMLVGGRLEGINDVEKVRNLEFRVQLDFWDSSDFCWDDVMQFTGLRKLSLRVYEDFIDEDEVSNLKIRLEDFARRHTDWRLPGIRIWFDKPTVKKWVTLEL
;
A
#
# COMPACT_ATOMS: atom_id res chain seq x y z
N MET A 1 -29.70 -45.98 41.38
CA MET A 1 -29.01 -44.68 41.29
C MET A 1 -27.97 -44.80 40.19
N GLU A 2 -28.34 -44.39 38.98
CA GLU A 2 -27.42 -44.36 37.84
C GLU A 2 -26.57 -43.09 37.95
N CYS A 3 -25.26 -43.29 37.94
CA CYS A 3 -24.29 -42.20 37.99
C CYS A 3 -24.15 -41.62 36.58
N ILE A 4 -24.75 -40.45 36.35
CA ILE A 4 -24.61 -39.70 35.11
C ILE A 4 -23.17 -39.17 35.05
N SER A 5 -22.32 -39.82 34.25
CA SER A 5 -20.99 -39.33 33.92
C SER A 5 -21.11 -38.05 33.11
N GLN A 6 -20.85 -36.91 33.75
CA GLN A 6 -20.76 -35.61 33.11
C GLN A 6 -19.55 -35.62 32.16
N SER A 7 -19.83 -35.49 30.85
CA SER A 7 -18.83 -35.23 29.83
C SER A 7 -18.15 -33.89 30.13
N LEU A 8 -16.88 -33.93 30.52
CA LEU A 8 -16.01 -32.75 30.58
C LEU A 8 -16.01 -32.07 29.20
N GLY A 9 -16.53 -30.84 29.14
CA GLY A 9 -16.51 -30.04 27.92
C GLY A 9 -15.07 -29.80 27.42
N PRO A 10 -14.90 -29.54 26.12
CA PRO A 10 -13.57 -29.32 25.55
C PRO A 10 -12.89 -28.13 26.21
N SER A 11 -11.61 -28.29 26.57
CA SER A 11 -10.83 -27.21 27.16
C SER A 11 -10.65 -26.07 26.14
N PRO A 12 -10.43 -24.81 26.57
CA PRO A 12 -10.26 -23.68 25.65
C PRO A 12 -9.16 -23.88 24.59
N ALA A 13 -8.17 -24.74 24.87
CA ALA A 13 -7.11 -25.10 23.94
C ALA A 13 -7.57 -26.03 22.79
N GLN A 14 -8.68 -26.76 22.93
CA GLN A 14 -9.23 -27.59 21.86
C GLN A 14 -10.02 -26.78 20.82
N LEU A 15 -10.52 -25.59 21.18
CA LEU A 15 -11.30 -24.74 20.28
C LEU A 15 -10.44 -23.91 19.32
N THR A 16 -9.11 -23.91 19.47
CA THR A 16 -8.19 -23.15 18.60
C THR A 16 -7.66 -23.95 17.42
N THR A 17 -7.97 -25.25 17.33
CA THR A 17 -7.46 -26.14 16.28
C THR A 17 -8.60 -26.77 15.49
N PHE A 18 -8.69 -26.45 14.20
CA PHE A 18 -9.60 -27.10 13.26
C PHE A 18 -8.87 -28.24 12.53
N SER A 19 -8.86 -29.42 13.13
CA SER A 19 -8.10 -30.59 12.64
C SER A 19 -8.67 -31.23 11.37
N ARG A 20 -9.95 -30.97 11.05
CA ARG A 20 -10.65 -31.59 9.91
C ARG A 20 -10.32 -30.96 8.56
N PHE A 21 -9.60 -29.84 8.53
CA PHE A 21 -9.26 -29.18 7.26
C PHE A 21 -8.49 -30.09 6.31
N SER A 22 -7.52 -30.85 6.84
CA SER A 22 -6.69 -31.78 6.05
C SER A 22 -7.46 -32.99 5.52
N GLU A 23 -8.64 -33.29 6.07
CA GLU A 23 -9.48 -34.39 5.62
C GLU A 23 -10.35 -34.01 4.40
N LEU A 24 -10.40 -32.72 4.06
CA LEU A 24 -11.12 -32.26 2.87
C LEU A 24 -10.40 -32.69 1.58
N PRO A 25 -11.15 -33.06 0.53
CA PRO A 25 -10.60 -33.19 -0.81
C PRO A 25 -9.76 -31.98 -1.21
N THR A 26 -8.66 -32.23 -1.93
CA THR A 26 -7.71 -31.19 -2.32
C THR A 26 -8.40 -30.03 -3.04
N GLU A 27 -9.37 -30.29 -3.91
CA GLU A 27 -10.11 -29.27 -4.64
C GLU A 27 -10.85 -28.31 -3.70
N LEU A 28 -11.41 -28.83 -2.60
CA LEU A 28 -12.08 -28.00 -1.60
C LEU A 28 -11.08 -27.19 -0.78
N ARG A 29 -9.96 -27.80 -0.37
CA ARG A 29 -8.88 -27.09 0.34
C ARG A 29 -8.33 -25.94 -0.49
N LEU A 30 -8.03 -26.18 -1.76
CA LEU A 30 -7.56 -25.16 -2.69
C LEU A 30 -8.61 -24.04 -2.87
N LYS A 31 -9.90 -24.38 -3.04
CA LYS A 31 -10.97 -23.37 -3.11
C LYS A 31 -11.05 -22.52 -1.84
N ILE A 32 -10.95 -23.13 -0.67
CA ILE A 32 -10.96 -22.40 0.61
C ILE A 32 -9.77 -21.45 0.66
N TRP A 33 -8.57 -21.90 0.30
CA TRP A 33 -7.40 -21.02 0.29
C TRP A 33 -7.52 -19.85 -0.69
N HIS A 34 -8.11 -20.04 -1.87
CA HIS A 34 -8.41 -18.93 -2.78
C HIS A 34 -9.37 -17.91 -2.16
N LEU A 35 -10.34 -18.37 -1.37
CA LEU A 35 -11.26 -17.49 -0.62
C LEU A 35 -10.60 -16.83 0.60
N CYS A 36 -9.53 -17.42 1.13
CA CYS A 36 -8.73 -16.86 2.22
C CYS A 36 -7.69 -15.83 1.75
N ILE A 37 -7.52 -15.62 0.45
CA ILE A 37 -6.68 -14.53 -0.07
C ILE A 37 -7.27 -13.20 0.45
N PRO A 38 -6.47 -12.38 1.16
CA PRO A 38 -6.96 -11.10 1.65
C PRO A 38 -7.55 -10.21 0.55
N GLY A 39 -8.49 -9.36 0.96
CA GLY A 39 -8.96 -8.27 0.11
C GLY A 39 -7.84 -7.27 -0.22
N PRO A 40 -8.12 -6.26 -1.06
CA PRO A 40 -7.17 -5.16 -1.33
C PRO A 40 -6.77 -4.45 -0.03
N ARG A 41 -5.48 -4.12 0.10
CA ARG A 41 -4.92 -3.46 1.29
C ARG A 41 -4.25 -2.14 0.95
N ASP A 42 -4.32 -1.19 1.86
CA ASP A 42 -3.42 -0.05 1.91
C ASP A 42 -2.15 -0.48 2.63
N LEU A 43 -1.01 -0.36 1.95
CA LEU A 43 0.30 -0.68 2.48
C LEU A 43 1.03 0.60 2.87
N HIS A 44 1.18 0.83 4.17
CA HIS A 44 1.76 2.07 4.70
C HIS A 44 3.29 1.99 4.69
N ILE A 45 3.90 2.74 3.78
CA ILE A 45 5.35 2.85 3.68
C ILE A 45 5.86 4.00 4.57
N LYS A 46 6.97 3.72 5.26
CA LYS A 46 7.76 4.73 5.99
C LYS A 46 9.25 4.58 5.69
N SER A 47 9.97 5.69 5.74
CA SER A 47 11.42 5.69 5.80
C SER A 47 11.87 5.36 7.21
N LYS A 48 12.91 4.53 7.36
CA LYS A 48 13.52 4.28 8.66
C LYS A 48 14.90 4.93 8.73
N ASN A 49 15.03 5.88 9.65
CA ASN A 49 16.28 6.57 9.96
C ASN A 49 16.74 6.14 11.36
N TYR A 50 18.05 5.89 11.54
CA TYR A 50 18.65 5.75 12.86
C TYR A 50 19.52 6.98 13.16
N GLN A 51 19.48 7.45 14.41
CA GLN A 51 20.54 8.30 14.94
C GLN A 51 21.78 7.44 15.16
N GLY A 52 22.83 7.68 14.37
CA GLY A 52 24.13 7.08 14.62
C GLY A 52 24.78 7.63 15.91
N ILE A 53 25.80 6.93 16.41
CA ILE A 53 26.57 7.31 17.61
C ILE A 53 27.23 8.71 17.46
N LEU A 54 27.47 9.17 16.22
CA LEU A 54 27.98 10.51 15.90
C LEU A 54 26.88 11.53 15.52
N GLY A 55 25.60 11.25 15.77
CA GLY A 55 24.50 12.16 15.40
C GLY A 55 24.21 12.24 13.90
N ARG A 56 24.87 11.44 13.06
CA ARG A 56 24.52 11.31 11.63
C ARG A 56 23.30 10.42 11.46
N PHE A 57 22.29 10.93 10.78
CA PHE A 57 21.17 10.11 10.31
C PHE A 57 21.64 9.25 9.14
N SER A 58 21.47 7.93 9.25
CA SER A 58 21.70 7.01 8.15
C SER A 58 20.36 6.44 7.71
N PHE A 59 19.97 6.73 6.47
CA PHE A 59 18.78 6.17 5.84
C PHE A 59 18.97 4.67 5.64
N ARG A 60 18.02 3.86 6.15
CA ARG A 60 18.10 2.38 6.08
C ARG A 60 17.21 1.76 5.02
N GLY A 61 16.50 2.57 4.25
CA GLY A 61 15.53 2.11 3.26
C GLY A 61 14.08 2.36 3.67
N TRP A 62 13.22 1.90 2.80
CA TRP A 62 11.78 1.94 2.93
C TRP A 62 11.24 0.64 3.56
N PHE A 63 10.19 0.78 4.35
CA PHE A 63 9.59 -0.32 5.09
C PHE A 63 8.07 -0.19 5.06
N ILE A 64 7.39 -1.33 4.95
CA ILE A 64 5.97 -1.41 5.26
C ILE A 64 5.87 -1.46 6.78
N ASP A 65 5.33 -0.39 7.35
CA ASP A 65 5.14 -0.26 8.80
C ASP A 65 3.85 -0.96 9.23
N SER A 66 2.79 -0.80 8.45
CA SER A 66 1.49 -1.38 8.71
C SER A 66 0.73 -1.62 7.41
N ALA A 67 -0.38 -2.35 7.50
CA ALA A 67 -1.35 -2.46 6.44
C ALA A 67 -2.77 -2.30 7.01
N SER A 68 -3.69 -1.83 6.19
CA SER A 68 -5.12 -1.76 6.53
C SER A 68 -5.95 -2.25 5.36
N PHE A 69 -7.12 -2.83 5.60
CA PHE A 69 -8.02 -3.15 4.50
C PHE A 69 -8.59 -1.86 3.88
N ILE A 70 -8.58 -1.77 2.54
CA ILE A 70 -9.16 -0.61 1.84
C ILE A 70 -10.65 -0.48 2.16
N VAL A 71 -11.34 -1.61 2.30
CA VAL A 71 -12.74 -1.67 2.73
C VAL A 71 -12.78 -1.99 4.23
N GLY A 72 -13.48 -1.17 5.00
CA GLY A 72 -13.60 -1.32 6.46
C GLY A 72 -12.53 -0.56 7.25
N GLY A 73 -11.33 -0.38 6.70
CA GLY A 73 -10.25 0.38 7.35
C GLY A 73 -9.60 -0.36 8.52
N ASP A 74 -9.96 -1.63 8.74
CA ASP A 74 -9.41 -2.42 9.84
C ASP A 74 -7.92 -2.70 9.60
N ASP A 75 -7.13 -2.55 10.67
CA ASP A 75 -5.71 -2.90 10.67
C ASP A 75 -5.52 -4.37 10.31
N THR A 76 -4.51 -4.64 9.48
CA THR A 76 -4.16 -5.98 9.05
C THR A 76 -2.65 -6.17 9.01
N SER A 77 -2.23 -7.42 8.91
CA SER A 77 -0.82 -7.75 8.83
C SER A 77 -0.23 -7.28 7.49
N ALA A 78 0.94 -6.63 7.55
CA ALA A 78 1.73 -6.28 6.37
C ALA A 78 2.08 -7.54 5.56
N ILE A 79 2.37 -8.66 6.23
CA ILE A 79 2.57 -9.97 5.61
C ILE A 79 1.19 -10.65 5.52
N PRO A 80 0.65 -10.91 4.30
CA PRO A 80 -0.62 -11.60 4.11
C PRO A 80 -0.70 -12.90 4.92
N THR A 81 -1.83 -13.12 5.61
CA THR A 81 -2.04 -14.30 6.45
C THR A 81 -1.82 -15.60 5.70
N ILE A 82 -2.29 -15.66 4.46
CA ILE A 82 -2.18 -16.82 3.57
C ILE A 82 -0.73 -17.31 3.37
N LEU A 83 0.27 -16.44 3.49
CA LEU A 83 1.68 -16.80 3.28
C LEU A 83 2.33 -17.50 4.48
N HIS A 84 1.68 -17.53 5.64
CA HIS A 84 2.25 -18.09 6.87
C HIS A 84 1.38 -19.13 7.57
N VAL A 85 0.23 -19.53 6.99
CA VAL A 85 -0.60 -20.59 7.56
C VAL A 85 0.07 -21.97 7.42
N ASN A 86 0.35 -22.39 6.18
CA ASN A 86 1.03 -23.65 5.86
C ASN A 86 1.59 -23.59 4.42
N SER A 87 2.22 -24.67 3.94
CA SER A 87 2.83 -24.72 2.61
C SER A 87 1.83 -24.59 1.47
N GLU A 88 0.65 -25.22 1.57
CA GLU A 88 -0.38 -25.19 0.52
C GLU A 88 -1.00 -23.79 0.39
N ALA A 89 -1.34 -23.15 1.51
CA ALA A 89 -1.81 -21.78 1.54
C ALA A 89 -0.74 -20.84 0.96
N ARG A 90 0.53 -21.03 1.35
CA ARG A 90 1.64 -20.22 0.84
C ARG A 90 1.81 -20.35 -0.66
N GLU A 91 1.69 -21.54 -1.23
CA GLU A 91 1.77 -21.76 -2.68
C GLU A 91 0.71 -20.94 -3.42
N ILE A 92 -0.55 -20.96 -2.94
CA ILE A 92 -1.64 -20.15 -3.48
C ILE A 92 -1.38 -18.65 -3.26
N GLY A 93 -0.91 -18.25 -2.09
CA GLY A 93 -0.60 -16.86 -1.81
C GLY A 93 0.49 -16.30 -2.74
N LEU A 94 1.52 -17.11 -3.03
CA LEU A 94 2.63 -16.73 -3.91
C LEU A 94 2.25 -16.70 -5.40
N THR A 95 1.08 -17.19 -5.81
CA THR A 95 0.57 -16.93 -7.17
C THR A 95 0.11 -15.47 -7.34
N ARG A 96 0.03 -14.70 -6.25
CA ARG A 96 -0.55 -13.36 -6.24
C ARG A 96 0.35 -12.31 -5.59
N TYR A 97 1.03 -12.67 -4.50
CA TYR A 97 1.91 -11.76 -3.78
C TYR A 97 3.36 -11.95 -4.18
N GLU A 98 4.01 -10.86 -4.58
CA GLU A 98 5.44 -10.81 -4.85
C GLU A 98 6.20 -10.17 -3.68
N LEU A 99 7.39 -10.70 -3.36
CA LEU A 99 8.30 -10.04 -2.43
C LEU A 99 8.96 -8.85 -3.14
N ALA A 100 8.66 -7.63 -2.70
CA ALA A 100 8.99 -6.39 -3.38
C ALA A 100 9.70 -5.37 -2.48
N PHE A 101 10.08 -4.25 -3.10
CA PHE A 101 10.64 -3.06 -2.46
C PHE A 101 11.98 -3.33 -1.76
N GLY A 102 12.81 -4.14 -2.42
CA GLY A 102 14.23 -4.23 -2.07
C GLY A 102 14.98 -2.95 -2.43
N SER A 103 16.25 -2.87 -2.07
CA SER A 103 17.18 -1.85 -2.52
C SER A 103 18.56 -2.46 -2.78
N TYR A 104 19.53 -1.66 -3.24
CA TYR A 104 20.88 -2.16 -3.54
C TYR A 104 21.55 -2.89 -2.35
N HIS A 105 21.26 -2.46 -1.12
CA HIS A 105 21.85 -3.03 0.09
C HIS A 105 20.92 -3.99 0.85
N ARG A 106 19.72 -4.27 0.31
CA ARG A 106 18.68 -4.95 1.09
C ARG A 106 17.69 -5.73 0.24
N ALA A 107 17.37 -6.94 0.68
CA ALA A 107 16.27 -7.71 0.11
C ALA A 107 14.92 -7.01 0.33
N GLY A 108 13.98 -7.24 -0.59
CA GLY A 108 12.59 -6.82 -0.39
C GLY A 108 11.99 -7.44 0.87
N THR A 109 11.15 -6.68 1.55
CA THR A 109 10.49 -7.13 2.79
C THR A 109 8.97 -7.02 2.74
N ALA A 110 8.41 -6.55 1.64
CA ALA A 110 6.99 -6.36 1.46
C ALA A 110 6.42 -7.45 0.55
N TYR A 111 5.37 -8.14 0.97
CA TYR A 111 4.59 -8.98 0.05
C TYR A 111 3.44 -8.16 -0.52
N VAL A 112 3.50 -7.90 -1.82
CA VAL A 112 2.63 -6.94 -2.52
C VAL A 112 1.86 -7.64 -3.62
N ASP A 113 0.55 -7.42 -3.64
CA ASP A 113 -0.28 -7.73 -4.80
C ASP A 113 -0.41 -6.45 -5.63
N PHE A 114 0.49 -6.26 -6.59
CA PHE A 114 0.58 -5.02 -7.37
C PHE A 114 -0.72 -4.65 -8.08
N GLU A 115 -1.60 -5.61 -8.36
CA GLU A 115 -2.86 -5.34 -9.06
C GLU A 115 -3.96 -4.78 -8.14
N ARG A 116 -3.93 -5.07 -6.84
CA ARG A 116 -5.01 -4.68 -5.90
C ARG A 116 -4.54 -3.84 -4.74
N ASP A 117 -3.33 -4.06 -4.23
CA ASP A 117 -2.80 -3.29 -3.11
C ASP A 117 -2.53 -1.85 -3.54
N ASN A 118 -2.69 -0.95 -2.58
CA ASN A 118 -2.42 0.47 -2.72
C ASN A 118 -1.16 0.83 -1.92
N LEU A 119 -0.22 1.51 -2.57
CA LEU A 119 0.99 1.96 -1.93
C LEU A 119 0.73 3.30 -1.24
N ASN A 120 0.72 3.32 0.09
CA ASN A 120 0.36 4.50 0.86
C ASN A 120 1.60 5.14 1.50
N LEU A 121 1.94 6.35 1.06
CA LEU A 121 3.07 7.16 1.53
C LEU A 121 2.61 8.34 2.42
N THR A 122 1.33 8.40 2.82
CA THR A 122 0.81 9.54 3.59
C THR A 122 1.50 9.72 4.95
N HIS A 123 2.09 8.64 5.49
CA HIS A 123 2.86 8.66 6.73
C HIS A 123 4.38 8.77 6.53
N ALA A 124 4.87 8.77 5.28
CA ALA A 124 6.28 8.91 4.95
C ALA A 124 6.79 10.36 5.03
N GLY A 125 5.89 11.32 5.27
CA GLY A 125 6.18 12.75 5.19
C GLY A 125 5.98 13.31 3.79
N SER A 126 6.01 14.63 3.67
CA SER A 126 5.84 15.34 2.39
C SER A 126 7.06 15.16 1.50
N ASN A 127 6.86 15.17 0.17
CA ASN A 127 7.90 15.04 -0.84
C ASN A 127 8.77 13.77 -0.71
N CYS A 128 8.23 12.69 -0.17
CA CYS A 128 8.97 11.43 -0.05
C CYS A 128 9.15 10.69 -1.38
N ILE A 129 8.41 11.07 -2.44
CA ILE A 129 8.44 10.36 -3.72
C ILE A 129 9.82 10.42 -4.36
N PHE A 130 10.46 11.59 -4.44
CA PHE A 130 11.79 11.70 -5.03
C PHE A 130 12.80 10.78 -4.33
N MET A 131 12.70 10.61 -3.00
CA MET A 131 13.55 9.67 -2.24
C MET A 131 13.16 8.21 -2.51
N LEU A 132 11.87 7.92 -2.73
CA LEU A 132 11.38 6.59 -3.06
C LEU A 132 11.85 6.14 -4.45
N VAL A 133 11.88 7.06 -5.42
CA VAL A 133 12.26 6.79 -6.81
C VAL A 133 13.74 7.06 -7.11
N GLY A 134 14.42 7.85 -6.26
CA GLY A 134 15.76 8.43 -6.46
C GLY A 134 16.93 7.45 -6.66
N GLY A 135 16.65 6.16 -6.84
CA GLY A 135 17.61 5.19 -7.33
C GLY A 135 18.58 4.64 -6.28
N ARG A 136 19.59 3.93 -6.78
CA ARG A 136 20.36 2.82 -6.14
C ARG A 136 20.69 2.92 -4.64
N LEU A 137 20.82 4.11 -4.05
CA LEU A 137 21.18 4.24 -2.63
C LEU A 137 19.97 4.37 -1.69
N GLU A 138 18.88 4.98 -2.15
CA GLU A 138 17.76 5.37 -1.29
C GLU A 138 16.38 4.92 -1.81
N GLY A 139 16.27 4.59 -3.09
CA GLY A 139 15.02 4.16 -3.72
C GLY A 139 14.64 2.70 -3.46
N ILE A 140 13.40 2.38 -3.83
CA ILE A 140 12.91 1.00 -3.89
C ILE A 140 13.10 0.41 -5.29
N ASN A 141 13.30 -0.89 -5.37
CA ASN A 141 13.07 -1.64 -6.60
C ASN A 141 11.54 -1.77 -6.83
N ASP A 142 11.14 -2.14 -8.06
CA ASP A 142 9.75 -2.45 -8.43
C ASP A 142 8.81 -1.22 -8.52
N VAL A 143 9.34 0.01 -8.57
CA VAL A 143 8.54 1.24 -8.76
C VAL A 143 7.66 1.13 -10.00
N GLU A 144 8.19 0.54 -11.08
CA GLU A 144 7.50 0.32 -12.34
C GLU A 144 6.31 -0.64 -12.25
N LYS A 145 6.27 -1.50 -11.21
CA LYS A 145 5.17 -2.46 -11.00
C LYS A 145 4.00 -1.86 -10.24
N VAL A 146 4.21 -0.78 -9.49
CA VAL A 146 3.18 -0.14 -8.66
C VAL A 146 2.04 0.38 -9.55
N ARG A 147 0.82 -0.07 -9.26
CA ARG A 147 -0.40 0.31 -10.01
C ARG A 147 -1.26 1.34 -9.31
N ASN A 148 -1.23 1.37 -7.97
CA ASN A 148 -2.05 2.27 -7.16
C ASN A 148 -1.14 2.94 -6.14
N LEU A 149 -1.07 4.28 -6.19
CA LEU A 149 -0.23 5.09 -5.33
C LEU A 149 -1.09 6.14 -4.61
N GLU A 150 -0.86 6.30 -3.32
CA GLU A 150 -1.45 7.37 -2.50
C GLU A 150 -0.36 8.07 -1.70
N PHE A 151 -0.34 9.40 -1.73
CA PHE A 151 0.61 10.17 -0.93
C PHE A 151 0.06 11.52 -0.51
N ARG A 152 0.71 12.08 0.51
CA ARG A 152 0.40 13.42 1.02
C ARG A 152 1.10 14.46 0.16
N VAL A 153 0.37 15.53 -0.17
CA VAL A 153 0.95 16.72 -0.79
C VAL A 153 0.80 17.91 0.14
N GLN A 154 1.84 18.73 0.22
CA GLN A 154 1.83 20.06 0.87
C GLN A 154 1.62 21.14 -0.18
N LEU A 155 0.80 22.15 0.12
CA LEU A 155 0.44 23.17 -0.86
C LEU A 155 1.58 24.14 -1.17
N ASP A 156 2.52 24.34 -0.24
CA ASP A 156 3.73 25.13 -0.51
C ASP A 156 4.55 24.60 -1.70
N PHE A 157 4.39 23.32 -2.04
CA PHE A 157 5.00 22.68 -3.23
C PHE A 157 4.04 22.56 -4.42
N TRP A 158 2.78 22.92 -4.24
CA TRP A 158 1.74 22.87 -5.26
C TRP A 158 1.78 24.09 -6.17
N ASP A 159 2.13 25.25 -5.61
CA ASP A 159 2.26 26.50 -6.34
C ASP A 159 3.58 26.63 -7.10
N SER A 160 4.65 25.94 -6.68
CA SER A 160 5.89 25.90 -7.44
C SER A 160 5.68 25.15 -8.75
N SER A 161 6.49 25.46 -9.76
CA SER A 161 6.63 24.68 -11.00
C SER A 161 7.09 23.23 -10.76
N ASP A 162 7.31 22.85 -9.50
CA ASP A 162 8.12 21.71 -9.08
C ASP A 162 7.27 20.67 -8.33
N PHE A 163 5.98 20.54 -8.69
CA PHE A 163 5.28 19.32 -8.30
C PHE A 163 6.06 18.13 -8.85
N CYS A 164 6.18 17.06 -8.06
CA CYS A 164 6.99 15.88 -8.33
C CYS A 164 6.50 14.99 -9.51
N TRP A 165 5.97 15.58 -10.58
CA TRP A 165 5.45 14.86 -11.75
C TRP A 165 6.52 14.00 -12.41
N ASP A 166 7.75 14.49 -12.49
CA ASP A 166 8.90 13.72 -13.00
C ASP A 166 9.16 12.46 -12.16
N ASP A 167 8.97 12.55 -10.85
CA ASP A 167 9.10 11.39 -9.95
C ASP A 167 7.90 10.44 -10.10
N VAL A 168 6.69 10.97 -10.23
CA VAL A 168 5.47 10.18 -10.49
C VAL A 168 5.55 9.45 -11.83
N MET A 169 6.21 10.03 -12.85
CA MET A 169 6.43 9.39 -14.14
C MET A 169 7.26 8.10 -14.06
N GLN A 170 8.10 7.96 -13.04
CA GLN A 170 8.90 6.73 -12.83
C GLN A 170 8.01 5.52 -12.54
N PHE A 171 6.78 5.72 -12.07
CA PHE A 171 5.78 4.68 -11.88
C PHE A 171 5.11 4.36 -13.21
N THR A 172 5.86 3.79 -14.16
CA THR A 172 5.36 3.49 -15.52
C THR A 172 4.17 2.53 -15.54
N GLY A 173 3.97 1.78 -14.45
CA GLY A 173 2.82 0.90 -14.27
C GLY A 173 1.57 1.56 -13.67
N LEU A 174 1.64 2.82 -13.25
CA LEU A 174 0.62 3.48 -12.45
C LEU A 174 -0.72 3.56 -13.21
N ARG A 175 -1.79 3.16 -12.54
CA ARG A 175 -3.18 3.23 -13.02
C ARG A 175 -4.01 4.20 -12.22
N LYS A 176 -3.74 4.32 -10.91
CA LYS A 176 -4.46 5.20 -9.99
C LYS A 176 -3.50 5.99 -9.13
N LEU A 177 -3.71 7.30 -9.09
CA LEU A 177 -2.97 8.22 -8.23
C LEU A 177 -3.95 8.94 -7.30
N SER A 178 -3.69 8.85 -6.00
CA SER A 178 -4.52 9.47 -4.96
C SER A 178 -3.70 10.50 -4.21
N LEU A 179 -4.11 11.77 -4.29
CA LEU A 179 -3.45 12.87 -3.62
C LEU A 179 -4.24 13.24 -2.37
N ARG A 180 -3.60 13.23 -1.20
CA ARG A 180 -4.21 13.77 0.02
C ARG A 180 -3.63 15.13 0.34
N VAL A 181 -4.49 16.13 0.38
CA VAL A 181 -4.10 17.50 0.70
C VAL A 181 -4.73 17.86 2.04
N TYR A 182 -3.92 18.39 2.97
CA TYR A 182 -4.25 18.51 4.39
C TYR A 182 -4.37 19.96 4.88
N GLU A 183 -4.52 20.94 3.99
CA GLU A 183 -4.67 22.33 4.41
C GLU A 183 -6.08 22.85 4.17
N ASP A 184 -6.49 23.76 5.07
CA ASP A 184 -7.86 24.26 5.18
C ASP A 184 -8.29 25.15 4.00
N PHE A 185 -7.38 25.50 3.08
CA PHE A 185 -7.57 26.62 2.15
C PHE A 185 -7.74 26.25 0.66
N ILE A 186 -7.85 24.98 0.27
CA ILE A 186 -7.90 24.63 -1.16
C ILE A 186 -9.19 25.08 -1.86
N ASP A 187 -9.16 26.18 -2.58
CA ASP A 187 -10.28 26.61 -3.39
C ASP A 187 -10.48 25.72 -4.64
N GLU A 188 -11.67 25.72 -5.22
CA GLU A 188 -11.97 25.04 -6.50
C GLU A 188 -11.05 25.57 -7.63
N ASP A 189 -10.60 26.81 -7.54
CA ASP A 189 -9.62 27.42 -8.44
C ASP A 189 -8.26 26.71 -8.41
N GLU A 190 -7.80 26.22 -7.26
CA GLU A 190 -6.53 25.49 -7.15
C GLU A 190 -6.60 24.11 -7.82
N VAL A 191 -7.76 23.46 -7.74
CA VAL A 191 -8.02 22.19 -8.44
C VAL A 191 -7.99 22.39 -9.95
N SER A 192 -8.60 23.48 -10.42
CA SER A 192 -8.60 23.87 -11.83
C SER A 192 -7.18 24.20 -12.31
N ASN A 193 -6.39 24.91 -11.51
CA ASN A 193 -4.99 25.18 -11.79
C ASN A 193 -4.14 23.90 -11.87
N LEU A 194 -4.35 22.94 -10.95
CA LEU A 194 -3.67 21.65 -11.03
C LEU A 194 -4.01 20.94 -12.34
N LYS A 195 -5.30 20.91 -12.71
CA LYS A 195 -5.75 20.27 -13.94
C LYS A 195 -5.03 20.86 -15.15
N ILE A 196 -4.98 22.19 -15.27
CA ILE A 196 -4.29 22.89 -16.37
C ILE A 196 -2.79 22.56 -16.40
N ARG A 197 -2.11 22.57 -15.25
CA ARG A 197 -0.68 22.26 -15.16
C ARG A 197 -0.38 20.81 -15.52
N LEU A 198 -1.23 19.89 -15.09
CA LEU A 198 -1.12 18.47 -15.39
C LEU A 198 -1.37 18.19 -16.88
N GLU A 199 -2.36 18.85 -17.49
CA GLU A 199 -2.56 18.78 -18.94
C GLU A 199 -1.35 19.32 -19.70
N ASP A 200 -0.78 20.45 -19.30
CA ASP A 200 0.42 21.01 -19.91
C ASP A 200 1.62 20.05 -19.79
N PHE A 201 1.81 19.48 -18.59
CA PHE A 201 2.84 18.47 -18.36
C PHE A 201 2.61 17.23 -19.23
N ALA A 202 1.40 16.67 -19.25
CA ALA A 202 1.08 15.51 -20.08
C ALA A 202 1.28 15.79 -21.59
N ARG A 203 1.00 17.01 -22.07
CA ARG A 203 1.29 17.43 -23.45
C ARG A 203 2.79 17.45 -23.77
N ARG A 204 3.63 17.81 -22.80
CA ARG A 204 5.09 17.78 -22.94
C ARG A 204 5.67 16.36 -22.87
N HIS A 205 4.96 15.43 -22.22
CA HIS A 205 5.37 14.05 -21.97
C HIS A 205 4.41 13.05 -22.63
N THR A 206 4.41 13.00 -23.97
CA THR A 206 3.44 12.18 -24.75
C THR A 206 3.57 10.67 -24.56
N ASP A 207 4.71 10.20 -24.07
CA ASP A 207 4.99 8.81 -23.71
C ASP A 207 4.41 8.42 -22.34
N TRP A 208 4.07 9.41 -21.51
CA TRP A 208 3.52 9.18 -20.19
C TRP A 208 2.06 8.72 -20.25
N ARG A 209 1.79 7.57 -19.65
CA ARG A 209 0.43 7.07 -19.46
C ARG A 209 -0.18 7.73 -18.24
N LEU A 210 -1.05 8.71 -18.47
CA LEU A 210 -1.74 9.44 -17.43
C LEU A 210 -2.62 8.48 -16.57
N PRO A 211 -2.38 8.38 -15.26
CA PRO A 211 -3.20 7.56 -14.39
C PRO A 211 -4.56 8.23 -14.12
N GLY A 212 -5.53 7.46 -13.64
CA GLY A 212 -6.74 8.02 -13.05
C GLY A 212 -6.38 8.74 -11.75
N ILE A 213 -6.57 10.06 -11.70
CA ILE A 213 -6.15 10.88 -10.57
C ILE A 213 -7.37 11.29 -9.75
N ARG A 214 -7.25 11.15 -8.43
CA ARG A 214 -8.23 11.66 -7.47
C ARG A 214 -7.55 12.41 -6.35
N ILE A 215 -8.24 13.41 -5.83
CA ILE A 215 -7.76 14.28 -4.77
C ILE A 215 -8.74 14.19 -3.60
N TRP A 216 -8.22 13.98 -2.39
CA TRP A 216 -8.98 14.05 -1.16
C TRP A 216 -8.90 15.47 -0.61
N PHE A 217 -10.06 16.10 -0.46
CA PHE A 217 -10.20 17.36 0.26
C PHE A 217 -10.65 17.06 1.68
N ASP A 218 -9.87 17.50 2.65
CA ASP A 218 -10.21 17.41 4.06
C ASP A 218 -10.55 18.80 4.61
N LYS A 219 -11.60 19.42 4.06
CA LYS A 219 -12.14 20.68 4.59
C LYS A 219 -13.16 20.38 5.70
N PRO A 220 -13.29 21.23 6.74
CA PRO A 220 -14.29 21.05 7.80
C PRO A 220 -15.72 20.89 7.27
N THR A 221 -16.04 21.52 6.15
CA THR A 221 -17.37 21.49 5.52
C THR A 221 -17.50 20.46 4.40
N VAL A 222 -16.40 19.95 3.85
CA VAL A 222 -16.40 19.06 2.67
C VAL A 222 -15.27 18.04 2.81
N LYS A 223 -15.63 16.78 3.10
CA LYS A 223 -14.73 15.62 3.08
C LYS A 223 -15.10 14.73 1.91
N LYS A 224 -14.42 14.88 0.78
CA LYS A 224 -14.73 14.10 -0.43
C LYS A 224 -13.51 13.82 -1.29
N TRP A 225 -13.58 12.71 -2.02
CA TRP A 225 -12.74 12.48 -3.19
C TRP A 225 -13.33 13.23 -4.39
N VAL A 226 -12.48 13.96 -5.11
CA VAL A 226 -12.81 14.51 -6.44
C VAL A 226 -11.90 13.81 -7.44
N THR A 227 -12.49 13.31 -8.52
CA THR A 227 -11.73 12.74 -9.63
C THR A 227 -11.38 13.86 -10.60
N LEU A 228 -10.11 13.94 -11.01
CA LEU A 228 -9.70 14.82 -12.09
C LEU A 228 -10.01 14.11 -13.41
N GLU A 229 -11.06 14.56 -14.09
CA GLU A 229 -11.30 14.20 -15.48
C GLU A 229 -10.39 15.05 -16.36
N LEU A 230 -9.42 14.41 -17.02
CA LEU A 230 -8.42 15.03 -17.90
C LEU A 230 -8.70 14.66 -19.35
#